data_AF-A0A2V6U552-F1
#
_entry.id   AF-A0A2V6U552-F1
#
_cell.length_a   1.000
_cell.length_b   1.000
_cell.length_c   1.000
_cell.angle_alpha   90.00
_cell.angle_beta   90.00
_cell.angle_gamma   90.00
#
_symmetry.space_group_name_H-M   'P 1'
#
loop_
_entity.id
_entity.type
_entity.pdbx_description
1 polymer ?
#
loop_
_entity_poly.entity_id
_entity_poly.type
_entity_poly.pdbx_seq_one_letter_code
_entity_poly.pdbx_strand_id
1 'polypeptide(L)'
;MFQKILIANRGEIALRIVRTCRELGIRTVVAHSTADAQSLPTRLADESICVGPAEARQSYLNIPGIISAAEVTDSEAIHPGYGFLAENPAFADICQACGLTFIGPPAG
;
A
#
# COMPACT_ATOMS: atom_id res chain seq x y z
N MET A 1 3.56 -16.98 3.34
CA MET A 1 2.95 -16.42 2.11
C MET A 1 1.74 -15.63 2.57
N PHE A 2 1.59 -14.37 2.13
CA PHE A 2 0.54 -13.49 2.65
C PHE A 2 -0.83 -13.85 2.06
N GLN A 3 -1.90 -13.67 2.83
CA GLN A 3 -3.28 -13.79 2.37
C GLN A 3 -3.82 -12.46 1.85
N LYS A 4 -3.40 -11.34 2.44
CA LYS A 4 -3.83 -10.00 2.06
C LYS A 4 -2.70 -8.99 2.23
N ILE A 5 -2.48 -8.15 1.23
CA ILE A 5 -1.49 -7.08 1.28
C ILE A 5 -2.08 -5.73 0.88
N LEU A 6 -1.57 -4.66 1.49
CA LEU A 6 -1.85 -3.29 1.09
C LEU A 6 -0.77 -2.79 0.12
N ILE A 7 -1.19 -2.14 -0.95
CA ILE A 7 -0.33 -1.52 -1.95
C ILE A 7 -0.33 -0.01 -1.68
N ALA A 8 0.78 0.50 -1.16
CA ALA A 8 0.97 1.90 -0.80
C ALA A 8 1.56 2.71 -1.96
N ASN A 9 0.96 2.59 -3.16
CA ASN A 9 1.39 3.30 -4.36
C ASN A 9 0.22 3.49 -5.34
N ARG A 10 0.44 4.14 -6.48
CA ARG A 10 -0.56 4.41 -7.51
C ARG A 10 -0.06 4.03 -8.91
N GLY A 11 -0.90 4.27 -9.92
CA GLY A 11 -0.49 4.16 -11.31
C GLY A 11 -0.19 2.74 -11.80
N GLU A 12 0.72 2.66 -12.75
CA GLU A 12 1.28 1.47 -13.37
C GLU A 12 1.94 0.51 -12.36
N ILE A 13 2.64 1.02 -11.35
CA ILE A 13 3.34 0.17 -10.38
C ILE A 13 2.35 -0.51 -9.44
N ALA A 14 1.32 0.20 -8.98
CA ALA A 14 0.23 -0.41 -8.23
C ALA A 14 -0.47 -1.49 -9.07
N LEU A 15 -0.73 -1.21 -10.34
CA LEU A 15 -1.35 -2.18 -11.26
C LEU A 15 -0.48 -3.43 -11.45
N ARG A 16 0.84 -3.26 -11.58
CA ARG A 16 1.79 -4.35 -11.70
C ARG A 16 1.73 -5.27 -10.47
N ILE A 17 1.74 -4.69 -9.27
CA ILE A 17 1.67 -5.45 -8.02
C ILE A 17 0.33 -6.19 -7.91
N VAL A 18 -0.80 -5.52 -8.19
CA VAL A 18 -2.14 -6.15 -8.18
C VAL A 18 -2.17 -7.39 -9.07
N ARG A 19 -1.60 -7.31 -10.29
CA ARG A 19 -1.56 -8.45 -11.22
C ARG A 19 -0.77 -9.62 -10.67
N THR A 20 0.42 -9.37 -10.12
CA THR A 20 1.23 -10.43 -9.52
C THR A 20 0.53 -11.07 -8.31
N CYS A 21 -0.08 -10.27 -7.43
CA CYS A 21 -0.83 -10.81 -6.29
C CYS A 21 -2.00 -11.69 -6.74
N ARG A 22 -2.73 -11.27 -7.78
CA ARG A 22 -3.82 -12.05 -8.37
C ARG A 22 -3.35 -13.40 -8.91
N GLU A 23 -2.22 -13.45 -9.60
CA GLU A 23 -1.62 -14.70 -10.09
C GLU A 23 -1.23 -15.65 -8.94
N LEU A 24 -0.87 -15.09 -7.79
CA LEU A 24 -0.49 -15.84 -6.58
C LEU A 24 -1.68 -16.14 -5.64
N GLY A 25 -2.90 -15.70 -5.97
CA GLY A 25 -4.07 -15.88 -5.11
C GLY A 25 -4.03 -15.03 -3.82
N ILE A 26 -3.27 -13.94 -3.81
CA ILE A 26 -3.13 -13.01 -2.68
C ILE A 26 -4.13 -11.87 -2.86
N ARG A 27 -4.95 -11.59 -1.83
CA ARG A 27 -5.89 -10.46 -1.85
C ARG A 27 -5.17 -9.13 -1.75
N THR A 28 -5.73 -8.11 -2.39
CA THR A 28 -5.08 -6.80 -2.53
C THR A 28 -5.98 -5.67 -2.05
N VAL A 29 -5.39 -4.76 -1.29
CA VAL A 29 -5.97 -3.47 -0.92
C VAL A 29 -5.15 -2.38 -1.60
N VAL A 30 -5.78 -1.52 -2.41
CA VAL A 30 -5.08 -0.34 -2.97
C VAL A 30 -5.39 0.90 -2.14
N ALA A 31 -4.35 1.49 -1.55
CA ALA A 31 -4.44 2.82 -0.94
C ALA A 31 -4.49 3.89 -2.04
N HIS A 32 -5.44 4.82 -1.95
CA HIS A 32 -5.60 5.85 -2.98
C HIS A 32 -5.92 7.24 -2.42
N SER A 33 -5.53 8.28 -3.16
CA SER A 33 -6.02 9.64 -2.92
C SER A 33 -7.46 9.80 -3.40
N THR A 34 -8.14 10.88 -3.01
CA THR A 34 -9.46 11.22 -3.57
C THR A 34 -9.43 11.36 -5.10
N ALA A 35 -8.34 11.88 -5.67
CA ALA A 35 -8.18 12.02 -7.11
C ALA A 35 -7.99 10.66 -7.83
N ASP A 36 -7.50 9.65 -7.13
CA ASP A 36 -7.19 8.33 -7.68
C ASP A 36 -8.28 7.28 -7.41
N ALA A 37 -9.41 7.67 -6.82
CA ALA A 37 -10.50 6.77 -6.42
C ALA A 37 -11.09 5.94 -7.57
N GLN A 38 -10.92 6.39 -8.82
CA GLN A 38 -11.39 5.69 -10.02
C GLN A 38 -10.24 5.23 -10.93
N SER A 39 -9.01 5.20 -10.40
CA SER A 39 -7.84 4.73 -11.14
C SER A 39 -7.98 3.24 -11.50
N LEU A 40 -7.24 2.81 -12.52
CA LEU A 40 -7.25 1.41 -12.95
C LEU A 40 -6.82 0.42 -11.85
N PRO A 41 -5.73 0.63 -11.08
CA PRO A 41 -5.38 -0.28 -9.98
C PRO A 41 -6.47 -0.36 -8.91
N THR A 42 -7.10 0.77 -8.55
CA THR A 42 -8.21 0.81 -7.59
C THR A 42 -9.40 -0.05 -8.04
N ARG A 43 -9.72 -0.03 -9.34
CA ARG A 43 -10.81 -0.83 -9.92
C ARG A 43 -10.51 -2.32 -10.06
N LEU A 44 -9.24 -2.72 -10.03
CA LEU A 44 -8.81 -4.10 -10.23
C LEU A 44 -8.41 -4.82 -8.94
N ALA A 45 -8.12 -4.08 -7.88
CA ALA A 45 -7.88 -4.63 -6.56
C ALA A 45 -9.18 -5.21 -5.95
N ASP A 46 -9.02 -6.11 -4.99
CA ASP A 46 -10.15 -6.71 -4.27
C ASP A 46 -10.84 -5.68 -3.36
N GLU A 47 -10.03 -4.81 -2.75
CA GLU A 47 -10.46 -3.74 -1.88
C GLU A 47 -9.68 -2.45 -2.18
N SER A 48 -10.24 -1.31 -1.80
CA SER A 48 -9.55 -0.03 -1.88
C SER A 48 -9.93 0.87 -0.74
N ILE A 49 -9.02 1.75 -0.35
CA ILE A 49 -9.22 2.66 0.78
C ILE A 49 -8.63 4.04 0.50
N CYS A 50 -9.43 5.06 0.78
CA CYS A 50 -9.00 6.44 0.62
C CYS A 50 -8.11 6.85 1.80
N VAL A 51 -6.89 7.29 1.51
CA VAL A 51 -5.88 7.66 2.53
C VAL A 51 -5.63 9.17 2.61
N GLY A 52 -6.37 9.98 1.84
CA GLY A 52 -6.29 11.42 1.89
C GLY A 52 -6.64 12.12 0.58
N PRO A 53 -6.48 13.46 0.53
CA PRO A 53 -6.75 14.26 -0.66
C PRO A 53 -5.68 14.08 -1.74
N ALA A 54 -5.86 14.75 -2.88
CA ALA A 54 -4.99 14.63 -4.06
C ALA A 54 -3.50 14.92 -3.81
N GLU A 55 -3.16 15.76 -2.82
CA GLU A 55 -1.77 16.05 -2.50
C GLU A 55 -1.08 14.81 -1.90
N ALA A 56 0.02 14.36 -2.53
CA ALA A 56 0.74 13.17 -2.08
C ALA A 56 1.23 13.25 -0.63
N ARG A 57 1.63 14.45 -0.16
CA ARG A 57 2.04 14.69 1.23
C ARG A 57 0.96 14.36 2.25
N GLN A 58 -0.30 14.54 1.85
CA GLN A 58 -1.47 14.33 2.69
C GLN A 58 -2.14 12.96 2.45
N SER A 59 -1.64 12.19 1.46
CA SER A 59 -2.15 10.86 1.09
C SER A 59 -1.04 9.81 1.07
N TYR A 60 -0.35 9.61 -0.06
CA TYR A 60 0.64 8.55 -0.26
C TYR A 60 1.88 8.63 0.66
N LEU A 61 2.22 9.82 1.14
CA LEU A 61 3.33 10.06 2.07
C LEU A 61 2.87 10.19 3.53
N ASN A 62 1.56 10.09 3.79
CA ASN A 62 1.00 10.16 5.13
C ASN A 62 1.14 8.80 5.82
N ILE A 63 2.28 8.57 6.49
CA ILE A 63 2.58 7.30 7.17
C ILE A 63 1.45 6.85 8.12
N PRO A 64 0.95 7.69 9.06
CA PRO A 64 -0.18 7.30 9.90
C PRO A 64 -1.41 6.85 9.11
N GLY A 65 -1.72 7.53 7.99
CA GLY A 65 -2.84 7.17 7.12
C GLY A 65 -2.64 5.81 6.44
N ILE A 66 -1.43 5.53 5.94
CA ILE A 66 -1.10 4.24 5.31
C ILE A 66 -1.12 3.08 6.31
N ILE A 67 -0.56 3.27 7.51
CA ILE A 67 -0.58 2.26 8.57
C ILE A 67 -2.01 1.99 9.02
N SER A 68 -2.78 3.04 9.31
CA SER A 68 -4.19 2.89 9.69
C SER A 68 -4.99 2.16 8.61
N ALA A 69 -4.71 2.45 7.33
CA ALA A 69 -5.34 1.76 6.22
C ALA A 69 -5.00 0.27 6.15
N ALA A 70 -3.76 -0.12 6.46
CA ALA A 70 -3.37 -1.52 6.50
C ALA A 70 -4.06 -2.26 7.65
N GLU A 71 -4.10 -1.65 8.84
CA GLU A 71 -4.77 -2.18 10.03
C GLU A 71 -6.28 -2.41 9.80
N VAL A 72 -7.01 -1.36 9.37
CA VAL A 72 -8.48 -1.44 9.23
C VAL A 72 -8.95 -2.35 8.09
N THR A 73 -8.03 -2.74 7.19
CA THR A 73 -8.31 -3.67 6.10
C THR A 73 -7.76 -5.07 6.35
N ASP A 74 -7.23 -5.33 7.56
CA ASP A 74 -6.62 -6.59 7.97
C ASP A 74 -5.50 -7.05 7.01
N SER A 75 -4.68 -6.11 6.54
CA SER A 75 -3.54 -6.42 5.68
C SER A 75 -2.36 -6.95 6.51
N GLU A 76 -1.70 -8.00 6.03
CA GLU A 76 -0.57 -8.63 6.74
C GLU A 76 0.79 -8.00 6.35
N ALA A 77 0.81 -7.31 5.21
CA ALA A 77 2.01 -6.71 4.65
C ALA A 77 1.68 -5.46 3.82
N ILE A 78 2.67 -4.58 3.69
CA ILE A 78 2.60 -3.41 2.82
C ILE A 78 3.66 -3.53 1.73
N HIS A 79 3.22 -3.40 0.47
CA HIS A 79 4.12 -3.25 -0.67
C HIS A 79 4.17 -1.77 -1.10
N PRO A 80 5.33 -1.09 -1.00
CA PRO A 80 5.43 0.34 -1.29
C PRO A 80 5.65 0.65 -2.78
N GLY A 81 5.86 -0.34 -3.65
CA GLY A 81 6.33 -0.12 -5.02
C GLY A 81 7.69 0.58 -5.05
N TYR A 82 7.79 1.68 -5.82
CA TYR A 82 8.95 2.58 -5.85
C TYR A 82 8.54 4.03 -5.62
N GLY A 83 9.50 4.86 -5.20
CA GLY A 83 9.21 6.22 -4.77
C GLY A 83 8.30 6.24 -3.53
N PHE A 84 7.71 7.40 -3.23
CA PHE A 84 6.95 7.63 -1.99
C PHE A 84 7.67 7.16 -0.74
N LEU A 85 7.15 6.12 -0.08
CA LEU A 85 7.66 5.58 1.17
C LEU A 85 8.58 4.37 0.97
N ALA A 86 8.85 3.94 -0.27
CA ALA A 86 9.63 2.73 -0.55
C ALA A 86 11.07 2.79 -0.02
N GLU A 87 11.65 3.99 0.10
CA GLU A 87 13.02 4.22 0.56
C GLU A 87 13.05 4.99 1.89
N ASN A 88 11.94 5.00 2.63
CA ASN A 88 11.86 5.66 3.93
C ASN A 88 12.12 4.63 5.05
N PRO A 89 13.29 4.62 5.70
CA PRO A 89 13.63 3.62 6.72
C PRO A 89 12.69 3.70 7.93
N ALA A 90 12.28 4.91 8.32
CA ALA A 90 11.34 5.09 9.41
C ALA A 90 9.97 4.48 9.10
N PHE A 91 9.55 4.45 7.83
CA PHE A 91 8.32 3.77 7.44
C PHE A 91 8.44 2.24 7.57
N ALA A 92 9.58 1.66 7.17
CA ALA A 92 9.84 0.23 7.34
C ALA A 92 9.87 -0.16 8.83
N ASP A 93 10.52 0.63 9.68
CA ASP A 93 10.53 0.45 11.14
C ASP A 93 9.12 0.49 11.74
N ILE A 94 8.31 1.47 11.32
CA ILE A 94 6.93 1.61 11.79
C ILE A 94 6.08 0.42 11.34
N CYS A 95 6.22 -0.05 10.10
CA CYS A 95 5.52 -1.26 9.65
C CYS A 95 5.82 -2.44 10.58
N GLN A 96 7.10 -2.69 10.86
CA GLN A 96 7.52 -3.76 11.75
C GLN A 96 6.99 -3.58 13.18
N ALA A 97 7.02 -2.36 13.71
CA ALA A 97 6.51 -2.05 15.04
C ALA A 97 4.98 -2.28 15.16
N CYS A 98 4.25 -2.13 14.05
CA CYS A 98 2.83 -2.44 13.95
C CYS A 98 2.54 -3.91 13.60
N GLY A 99 3.56 -4.76 13.46
CA GLY A 99 3.38 -6.16 13.07
C GLY A 99 3.06 -6.38 11.59
N LEU A 100 3.22 -5.35 10.75
CA LEU A 100 3.05 -5.40 9.31
C LEU A 100 4.38 -5.74 8.64
N THR A 101 4.37 -6.70 7.71
CA THR A 101 5.58 -6.98 6.93
C THR A 101 5.80 -5.90 5.87
N PHE A 102 6.94 -5.21 5.90
CA PHE A 102 7.35 -4.33 4.82
C PHE A 102 7.98 -5.14 3.67
N ILE A 103 7.35 -5.13 2.48
CA ILE A 103 7.86 -5.84 1.31
C ILE A 103 8.90 -4.98 0.60
N GLY A 104 10.11 -5.01 1.12
CA GLY A 104 11.26 -4.25 0.63
C GLY A 104 12.54 -4.59 1.40
N PRO A 105 13.62 -3.81 1.22
CA PRO A 105 14.84 -3.95 2.03
C PRO A 105 14.53 -3.77 3.53
N PRO A 106 15.29 -4.41 4.42
CA PRO A 106 15.16 -4.16 5.85
C PRO A 106 15.49 -2.69 6.16
N ALA A 107 14.89 -2.16 7.24
CA ALA A 107 15.36 -0.91 7.83
C ALA A 107 16.84 -1.07 8.22
N GLY A 108 17.66 -0.10 7.83
CA GLY A 108 19.12 -0.13 7.99
C GLY A 108 19.59 0.01 9.43
#